data_AF-A0A2D3WQ30-F1
#
_entry.id   AF-A0A2D3WQ30-F1
#
_cell.length_a   1.000
_cell.length_b   1.000
_cell.length_c   1.000
_cell.angle_alpha   90.00
_cell.angle_beta   90.00
_cell.angle_gamma   90.00
#
_symmetry.space_group_name_H-M   'P 1'
#
loop_
_entity.id
_entity.type
_entity.pdbx_description
1 polymer ?
#
loop_
_entity_poly.entity_id
_entity_poly.type
_entity_poly.pdbx_seq_one_letter_code
_entity_poly.pdbx_strand_id
1 'polypeptide(L)'
;MLHFRSIQSDNNLKEVIKSAFDMDLSVSGCWGYTLEEPTIIEDPEHTPAEELEYTIASMRTYIEMNMTLPKKERYGSINLTEIQRKEIKKNNLTYHEVTYSISAMKEELYASFINEYKEGFGKEDFDLAFHFKKRKEAAITREIKYYFELSKIL
;
A
#
# COMPACT_ATOMS: atom_id res chain seq x y z
N MET A 1 16.96 -3.85 5.26
CA MET A 1 15.65 -3.90 4.56
C MET A 1 14.57 -3.83 5.63
N LEU A 2 13.60 -2.93 5.51
CA LEU A 2 12.52 -2.82 6.51
C LEU A 2 11.53 -3.97 6.32
N HIS A 3 11.29 -4.73 7.37
CA HIS A 3 10.36 -5.85 7.36
C HIS A 3 9.16 -5.50 8.23
N PHE A 4 7.97 -5.70 7.67
CA PHE A 4 6.69 -5.49 8.37
C PHE A 4 6.01 -6.85 8.46
N ARG A 5 5.29 -7.07 9.56
CA ARG A 5 4.60 -8.35 9.76
C ARG A 5 3.50 -8.48 8.72
N SER A 6 3.42 -9.65 8.09
CA SER A 6 2.28 -10.01 7.27
C SER A 6 1.00 -9.95 8.09
N ILE A 7 -0.07 -9.48 7.46
CA ILE A 7 -1.42 -9.55 8.01
C ILE A 7 -1.77 -11.03 8.11
N GLN A 8 -2.28 -11.46 9.26
CA GLN A 8 -2.62 -12.87 9.45
C GLN A 8 -3.82 -13.24 8.55
N SER A 9 -3.63 -14.31 7.76
CA SER A 9 -4.60 -14.84 6.79
C SER A 9 -5.79 -15.58 7.42
N ASP A 10 -5.84 -15.67 8.76
CA ASP A 10 -6.99 -16.20 9.49
C ASP A 10 -8.21 -15.27 9.45
N ASN A 11 -7.99 -14.01 9.08
CA ASN A 11 -9.05 -13.02 8.93
C ASN A 11 -9.61 -13.04 7.50
N ASN A 12 -10.93 -13.00 7.38
CA ASN A 12 -11.61 -12.81 6.11
C ASN A 12 -11.20 -11.45 5.51
N LEU A 13 -10.44 -11.46 4.40
CA LEU A 13 -9.93 -10.27 3.70
C LEU A 13 -11.02 -9.20 3.54
N LYS A 14 -12.20 -9.63 3.09
CA LYS A 14 -13.33 -8.74 2.83
C LYS A 14 -13.84 -8.08 4.11
N GLU A 15 -13.91 -8.81 5.21
CA GLU A 15 -14.32 -8.26 6.52
C GLU A 15 -13.28 -7.29 7.09
N VAL A 16 -11.98 -7.57 6.91
CA VAL A 16 -10.93 -6.64 7.33
C VAL A 16 -11.03 -5.34 6.53
N ILE A 17 -11.19 -5.42 5.22
CA ILE A 17 -11.36 -4.23 4.37
C ILE A 17 -12.60 -3.44 4.79
N LYS A 18 -13.73 -4.12 4.99
CA LYS A 18 -14.99 -3.48 5.39
C LYS A 18 -14.89 -2.82 6.77
N SER A 19 -14.26 -3.49 7.74
CA SER A 19 -14.12 -2.94 9.10
C SER A 19 -13.10 -1.81 9.19
N ALA A 20 -11.99 -1.90 8.45
CA ALA A 20 -10.91 -0.91 8.50
C ALA A 20 -11.17 0.33 7.64
N PHE A 21 -11.82 0.17 6.49
CA PHE A 21 -11.96 1.22 5.47
C PHE A 21 -13.41 1.52 5.09
N ASP A 22 -14.39 0.80 5.65
CA ASP A 22 -15.82 0.90 5.29
C ASP A 22 -16.13 0.59 3.81
N MET A 23 -15.23 -0.14 3.13
CA MET A 23 -15.36 -0.47 1.72
C MET A 23 -15.85 -1.90 1.51
N ASP A 24 -16.82 -2.08 0.60
CA ASP A 24 -17.30 -3.39 0.17
C ASP A 24 -16.72 -3.68 -1.22
N LEU A 25 -15.59 -4.40 -1.23
CA LEU A 25 -14.86 -4.73 -2.44
C LEU A 25 -15.18 -6.17 -2.88
N SER A 26 -15.31 -6.36 -4.20
CA SER A 26 -15.53 -7.67 -4.84
C SER A 26 -14.23 -8.49 -4.90
N VAL A 27 -13.70 -8.84 -3.73
CA VAL A 27 -12.45 -9.60 -3.57
C VAL A 27 -12.61 -10.73 -2.56
N SER A 28 -11.80 -11.76 -2.73
CA SER A 28 -11.68 -12.88 -1.80
C SER A 28 -10.24 -13.41 -1.76
N GLY A 29 -10.02 -14.60 -1.20
CA GLY A 29 -8.68 -15.17 -1.03
C GLY A 29 -7.89 -14.52 0.11
N CYS A 30 -6.59 -14.37 -0.10
CA CYS A 30 -5.64 -13.89 0.90
C CYS A 30 -5.09 -12.50 0.54
N TRP A 31 -4.09 -12.01 1.28
CA TRP A 31 -3.42 -10.71 1.06
C TRP A 31 -2.32 -10.73 -0.02
N GLY A 32 -2.27 -11.77 -0.86
CA GLY A 32 -1.38 -11.83 -2.03
C GLY A 32 0.10 -11.74 -1.70
N TYR A 33 0.53 -12.31 -0.56
CA TYR A 33 1.95 -12.38 -0.20
C TYR A 33 2.73 -13.33 -1.10
N THR A 34 2.08 -14.39 -1.58
CA THR A 34 2.65 -15.46 -2.39
C THR A 34 1.68 -15.84 -3.50
N LEU A 35 2.17 -16.58 -4.50
CA LEU A 35 1.34 -17.07 -5.60
C LEU A 35 0.30 -18.10 -5.12
N GLU A 36 0.60 -18.85 -4.06
CA GLU A 36 -0.28 -19.86 -3.45
C GLU A 36 -1.38 -19.25 -2.58
N GLU A 37 -1.19 -18.02 -2.10
CA GLU A 37 -2.14 -17.26 -1.31
C GLU A 37 -2.46 -15.91 -2.00
N PRO A 38 -3.02 -15.92 -3.22
CA PRO A 38 -3.30 -14.71 -3.97
C PRO A 38 -4.50 -13.96 -3.38
N THR A 39 -4.60 -12.66 -3.66
CA THR A 39 -5.89 -11.98 -3.60
C THR A 39 -6.68 -12.35 -4.86
N ILE A 40 -7.89 -12.87 -4.69
CA ILE A 40 -8.77 -13.22 -5.80
C ILE A 40 -9.65 -12.02 -6.11
N ILE A 41 -9.62 -11.57 -7.36
CA ILE A 41 -10.49 -10.52 -7.86
C ILE A 41 -11.74 -11.19 -8.45
N GLU A 42 -12.93 -10.87 -7.90
CA GLU A 42 -14.14 -11.62 -8.21
C GLU A 42 -15.03 -10.97 -9.26
N ASP A 43 -15.09 -9.63 -9.31
CA ASP A 43 -15.98 -8.93 -10.24
C ASP A 43 -15.56 -7.47 -10.47
N PRO A 44 -15.12 -7.10 -11.69
CA PRO A 44 -14.81 -5.74 -12.08
C PRO A 44 -15.97 -5.02 -12.80
N GLU A 45 -17.23 -5.52 -12.76
CA GLU A 45 -18.38 -4.98 -13.53
C GLU A 45 -18.49 -3.44 -13.49
N HIS A 46 -17.95 -2.78 -12.46
CA HIS A 46 -17.90 -1.32 -12.35
C HIS A 46 -16.50 -0.73 -12.09
N THR A 47 -15.44 -1.53 -11.98
CA THR A 47 -14.08 -1.05 -11.64
C THR A 47 -13.02 -1.88 -12.36
N PRO A 48 -12.14 -1.27 -13.17
CA PRO A 48 -11.03 -1.99 -13.81
C PRO A 48 -10.22 -2.80 -12.80
N ALA A 49 -9.87 -4.04 -13.16
CA ALA A 49 -9.14 -4.95 -12.27
C ALA A 49 -7.87 -4.30 -11.69
N GLU A 50 -7.11 -3.58 -12.53
CA GLU A 50 -5.88 -2.88 -12.11
C GLU A 50 -6.11 -1.81 -11.04
N GLU A 51 -7.25 -1.10 -11.09
CA GLU A 51 -7.62 -0.12 -10.06
C GLU A 51 -7.94 -0.80 -8.73
N LEU A 52 -8.64 -1.94 -8.80
CA LEU A 52 -8.97 -2.74 -7.62
C LEU A 52 -7.69 -3.35 -7.01
N GLU A 53 -6.80 -3.89 -7.83
CA GLU A 53 -5.48 -4.38 -7.41
C GLU A 53 -4.66 -3.31 -6.70
N TYR A 54 -4.55 -2.11 -7.30
CA TYR A 54 -3.84 -0.99 -6.70
C TYR A 54 -4.46 -0.57 -5.36
N THR A 55 -5.79 -0.54 -5.30
CA THR A 55 -6.54 -0.21 -4.08
C THR A 55 -6.24 -1.20 -2.95
N ILE A 56 -6.29 -2.50 -3.25
CA ILE A 56 -5.99 -3.55 -2.27
C ILE A 56 -4.53 -3.50 -1.84
N ALA A 57 -3.58 -3.32 -2.77
CA ALA A 57 -2.16 -3.18 -2.45
C ALA A 57 -1.90 -1.99 -1.52
N SER A 58 -2.60 -0.87 -1.77
CA SER A 58 -2.53 0.34 -0.94
C SER A 58 -3.08 0.10 0.47
N MET A 59 -4.25 -0.55 0.58
CA MET A 59 -4.85 -0.93 1.86
C MET A 59 -3.94 -1.85 2.68
N ARG A 60 -3.43 -2.94 2.07
CA ARG A 60 -2.48 -3.85 2.72
C ARG A 60 -1.26 -3.09 3.23
N THR A 61 -0.67 -2.25 2.39
CA THR A 61 0.51 -1.47 2.77
C THR A 61 0.21 -0.53 3.95
N TYR A 62 -0.94 0.12 3.94
CA TYR A 62 -1.36 0.98 5.05
C TYR A 62 -1.58 0.19 6.36
N ILE A 63 -2.20 -0.99 6.28
CA ILE A 63 -2.38 -1.86 7.45
C ILE A 63 -1.02 -2.26 8.04
N GLU A 64 -0.09 -2.72 7.20
CA GLU A 64 1.24 -3.17 7.60
C GLU A 64 2.10 -2.04 8.18
N MET A 65 2.04 -0.84 7.58
CA MET A 65 2.96 0.25 7.90
C MET A 65 2.36 1.27 8.88
N ASN A 66 1.07 1.19 9.18
CA ASN A 66 0.40 2.11 10.11
C ASN A 66 -0.49 1.36 11.12
N MET A 67 -1.55 0.72 10.67
CA MET A 67 -2.62 0.26 11.58
C MET A 67 -2.15 -0.78 12.60
N THR A 68 -1.28 -1.69 12.16
CA THR A 68 -0.76 -2.80 13.00
C THR A 68 0.42 -2.40 13.89
N LEU A 69 0.93 -1.18 13.75
CA LEU A 69 2.10 -0.71 14.49
C LEU A 69 1.72 0.14 15.71
N PRO A 70 2.51 0.07 16.79
CA PRO A 70 2.44 1.03 17.89
C PRO A 70 2.60 2.46 17.35
N LYS A 71 1.93 3.44 17.98
CA LYS A 71 1.89 4.83 17.50
C LYS A 71 3.26 5.42 17.09
N LYS A 72 4.29 5.21 17.91
CA LYS A 72 5.67 5.70 17.67
C LYS A 72 6.35 5.05 16.46
N GLU A 73 5.85 3.90 16.02
CA GLU A 73 6.42 3.13 14.93
C GLU A 73 5.68 3.32 13.61
N ARG A 74 4.53 3.98 13.63
CA ARG A 74 3.69 4.22 12.45
C ARG A 74 4.38 5.04 11.39
N TYR A 75 4.02 4.75 10.16
CA TYR A 75 4.41 5.51 8.98
C TYR A 75 3.19 6.22 8.40
N GLY A 76 3.39 7.46 7.94
CA GLY A 76 2.45 8.25 7.16
C GLY A 76 3.06 8.64 5.81
N SER A 77 2.31 9.42 5.02
CA SER A 77 2.70 9.79 3.64
C SER A 77 3.11 8.55 2.81
N ILE A 78 2.38 7.44 3.01
CA ILE A 78 2.62 6.17 2.34
C ILE A 78 2.10 6.30 0.90
N ASN A 79 2.99 6.12 -0.07
CA ASN A 79 2.64 6.15 -1.50
C ASN A 79 3.16 4.89 -2.17
N LEU A 80 2.30 4.27 -2.99
CA LEU A 80 2.65 3.14 -3.84
C LEU A 80 2.83 3.60 -5.28
N THR A 81 3.83 3.06 -5.95
CA THR A 81 4.06 3.24 -7.38
C THR A 81 4.31 1.87 -7.98
N GLU A 82 3.50 1.47 -8.96
CA GLU A 82 3.75 0.24 -9.72
C GLU A 82 5.05 0.41 -10.51
N ILE A 83 5.96 -0.55 -10.38
CA ILE A 83 7.24 -0.54 -11.10
C ILE A 83 7.39 -1.72 -12.07
N GLN A 84 6.65 -2.80 -11.84
CA GLN A 84 6.67 -3.97 -12.71
C GLN A 84 5.37 -4.76 -12.58
N ARG A 85 4.91 -5.31 -13.69
CA ARG A 85 3.77 -6.23 -13.76
C ARG A 85 4.12 -7.42 -14.65
N LYS A 86 3.70 -8.60 -14.24
CA LYS A 86 3.86 -9.84 -15.00
C LYS A 86 2.60 -10.67 -14.91
N GLU A 87 2.10 -11.11 -16.07
CA GLU A 87 1.07 -12.13 -16.14
C GLU A 87 1.69 -13.53 -15.97
N ILE A 88 1.08 -14.36 -15.12
CA ILE A 88 1.48 -15.75 -14.89
C ILE A 88 0.28 -16.63 -15.18
N LYS A 89 0.47 -17.65 -16.03
CA LYS A 89 -0.54 -18.70 -16.27
C LYS A 89 -0.09 -19.99 -15.60
N LYS A 90 -0.90 -20.54 -14.69
CA LYS A 90 -0.60 -21.77 -13.95
C LYS A 90 -1.91 -22.51 -13.66
N ASN A 91 -1.98 -23.80 -14.01
CA ASN A 91 -3.13 -24.67 -13.75
C ASN A 91 -4.48 -24.12 -14.27
N ASN A 92 -4.51 -23.56 -15.48
CA ASN A 92 -5.68 -22.88 -16.07
C ASN A 92 -6.17 -21.62 -15.34
N LEU A 93 -5.37 -21.10 -14.40
CA LEU A 93 -5.62 -19.85 -13.71
C LEU A 93 -4.66 -18.76 -14.24
N THR A 94 -5.14 -17.53 -14.25
CA THR A 94 -4.37 -16.34 -14.64
C THR A 94 -4.11 -15.49 -13.40
N TYR A 95 -2.85 -15.07 -13.24
CA TYR A 95 -2.41 -14.24 -12.14
C TYR A 95 -1.68 -13.00 -12.63
N HIS A 96 -1.80 -11.92 -11.88
CA HIS A 96 -0.88 -10.79 -11.95
C HIS A 96 0.11 -10.86 -10.78
N GLU A 97 1.40 -10.93 -11.08
CA GLU A 97 2.48 -10.56 -10.16
C GLU A 97 2.79 -9.08 -10.37
N VAL A 98 2.47 -8.25 -9.40
CA VAL A 98 2.71 -6.80 -9.45
C VAL A 98 3.75 -6.42 -8.40
N THR A 99 4.78 -5.72 -8.82
CA THR A 99 5.80 -5.17 -7.93
C THR A 99 5.56 -3.68 -7.75
N TYR A 100 5.44 -3.25 -6.50
CA TYR A 100 5.27 -1.86 -6.11
C TYR A 100 6.52 -1.35 -5.38
N SER A 101 6.95 -0.14 -5.75
CA SER A 101 7.81 0.67 -4.90
C SER A 101 6.95 1.48 -3.94
N ILE A 102 7.27 1.41 -2.66
CA ILE A 102 6.60 2.15 -1.59
C ILE A 102 7.55 3.21 -1.08
N SER A 103 7.06 4.45 -0.99
CA SER A 103 7.71 5.50 -0.20
C SER A 103 6.86 5.82 1.03
N ALA A 104 7.50 6.03 2.18
CA ALA A 104 6.80 6.39 3.40
C ALA A 104 7.72 7.14 4.37
N MET A 105 7.16 7.74 5.42
CA MET A 105 7.91 8.45 6.45
C MET A 105 7.31 8.16 7.82
N LYS A 106 8.11 8.17 8.90
CA LYS A 106 7.57 8.09 10.26
C LYS A 106 6.51 9.17 10.47
N GLU A 107 5.36 8.79 11.02
CA GLU A 107 4.20 9.67 11.15
C GLU A 107 4.52 10.93 11.97
N GLU A 108 5.26 10.77 13.07
CA GLU A 108 5.69 11.88 13.93
C GLU A 108 6.60 12.87 13.18
N LEU A 109 7.54 12.35 12.38
CA LEU A 109 8.45 13.17 11.58
C LEU A 109 7.68 13.89 10.45
N TYR A 110 6.75 13.19 9.80
CA TYR A 110 5.88 13.78 8.79
C TYR A 110 5.04 14.93 9.36
N ALA A 111 4.46 14.74 10.56
CA ALA A 111 3.73 15.78 11.26
C ALA A 111 4.62 16.99 11.60
N SER A 112 5.87 16.76 12.03
CA SER A 112 6.81 17.87 12.27
C SER A 112 7.13 18.67 11.00
N PHE A 113 7.29 18.01 9.84
CA PHE A 113 7.51 18.71 8.57
C PHE A 113 6.27 19.51 8.15
N ILE A 114 5.06 18.97 8.35
CA ILE A 114 3.83 19.72 8.07
C ILE A 114 3.77 20.99 8.93
N ASN A 115 4.10 20.89 10.22
CA ASN A 115 4.07 22.04 11.12
C ASN A 115 5.16 23.06 10.76
N GLU A 116 6.39 22.63 10.53
CA GLU A 116 7.49 23.47 10.06
C GLU A 116 7.10 24.23 8.78
N TYR A 117 6.50 23.55 7.81
CA TYR A 117 6.02 24.16 6.57
C TYR A 117 4.90 25.18 6.84
N LYS A 118 3.88 24.82 7.61
CA LYS A 118 2.76 25.73 7.92
C LYS A 118 3.22 27.00 8.65
N GLU A 119 4.18 26.88 9.55
CA GLU A 119 4.70 27.99 10.33
C GLU A 119 5.73 28.83 9.56
N GLY A 120 6.49 28.21 8.66
CA GLY A 120 7.57 28.85 7.90
C GLY A 120 7.13 29.44 6.56
N PHE A 121 6.15 28.84 5.89
CA PHE A 121 5.78 29.21 4.54
C PHE A 121 5.38 30.69 4.42
N GLY A 122 6.01 31.40 3.47
CA GLY A 122 5.81 32.83 3.26
C GLY A 122 6.71 33.75 4.10
N LYS A 123 7.55 33.22 4.99
CA LYS A 123 8.57 33.99 5.71
C LYS A 123 9.87 34.05 4.91
N GLU A 124 10.60 35.17 5.01
CA GLU A 124 11.84 35.42 4.26
C GLU A 124 12.97 34.45 4.61
N ASP A 125 12.99 33.91 5.83
CA ASP A 125 14.02 33.02 6.35
C ASP A 125 13.70 31.52 6.14
N PHE A 126 12.53 31.19 5.58
CA PHE A 126 12.14 29.80 5.35
C PHE A 126 12.71 29.27 4.02
N ASP A 127 13.75 28.45 4.12
CA ASP A 127 14.32 27.76 2.95
C ASP A 127 13.43 26.57 2.53
N LEU A 128 12.54 26.85 1.59
CA LEU A 128 11.62 25.89 1.00
C LEU A 128 12.34 24.69 0.35
N ALA A 129 13.46 24.94 -0.35
CA ALA A 129 14.19 23.89 -1.04
C ALA A 129 14.87 22.95 -0.04
N PHE A 130 15.45 23.51 1.02
CA PHE A 130 16.04 22.74 2.10
C PHE A 130 15.01 21.92 2.88
N HIS A 131 13.83 22.50 3.15
CA HIS A 131 12.72 21.76 3.77
C HIS A 131 12.33 20.51 2.95
N PHE A 132 12.11 20.66 1.64
CA PHE A 132 11.76 19.51 0.79
C PHE A 132 12.91 18.51 0.63
N LYS A 133 14.16 18.97 0.66
CA LYS A 133 15.33 18.08 0.69
C LYS A 133 15.33 17.21 1.94
N LYS A 134 15.16 17.78 3.13
CA LYS A 134 15.05 17.01 4.39
C LYS A 134 13.92 16.00 4.33
N ARG A 135 12.75 16.41 3.82
CA ARG A 135 11.59 15.52 3.68
C ARG A 135 11.92 14.33 2.78
N LYS A 136 12.61 14.56 1.65
CA LYS A 136 13.01 13.49 0.74
C LYS A 136 14.02 12.53 1.39
N GLU A 137 15.00 13.06 2.12
CA GLU A 137 16.02 12.26 2.81
C GLU A 137 15.46 11.43 3.98
N ALA A 138 14.40 11.92 4.62
CA ALA A 138 13.70 11.24 5.69
C ALA A 138 12.73 10.14 5.21
N ALA A 139 12.40 10.11 3.91
CA ALA A 139 11.53 9.10 3.35
C ALA A 139 12.27 7.77 3.21
N ILE A 140 11.64 6.70 3.67
CA ILE A 140 12.09 5.33 3.41
C ILE A 140 11.50 4.84 2.09
N THR A 141 12.22 3.93 1.43
CA THR A 141 11.71 3.18 0.28
C THR A 141 11.80 1.68 0.50
N ARG A 142 10.83 0.94 -0.03
CA ARG A 142 10.87 -0.53 -0.12
C ARG A 142 10.16 -1.01 -1.36
N GLU A 143 10.50 -2.20 -1.82
CA GLU A 143 9.75 -2.89 -2.87
C GLU A 143 8.94 -4.03 -2.25
N ILE A 144 7.73 -4.23 -2.75
CA ILE A 144 6.89 -5.37 -2.42
C ILE A 144 6.36 -6.03 -3.68
N LYS A 145 6.18 -7.34 -3.61
CA LYS A 145 5.43 -8.10 -4.60
C LYS A 145 4.04 -8.41 -4.08
N TYR A 146 3.09 -8.41 -5.01
CA TYR A 146 1.70 -8.73 -4.78
C TYR A 146 1.24 -9.72 -5.85
N TYR A 147 0.51 -10.75 -5.43
CA TYR A 147 -0.08 -11.75 -6.31
C TYR A 147 -1.60 -11.61 -6.31
N PHE A 148 -2.16 -11.39 -7.50
CA PHE A 148 -3.60 -11.35 -7.75
C PHE A 148 -4.00 -12.48 -8.66
N GLU A 149 -5.13 -13.13 -8.40
CA GLU A 149 -5.76 -14.10 -9.28
C GLU A 149 -6.95 -13.45 -9.99
N LEU A 150 -7.01 -13.61 -11.32
CA LEU A 150 -7.99 -12.96 -12.21
C LEU A 150 -8.89 -13.97 -12.94
N SER A 151 -8.86 -15.24 -12.55
CA SER A 151 -9.54 -16.34 -13.27
C SER A 151 -11.05 -16.20 -13.36
N LYS A 152 -11.68 -15.33 -12.54
CA LYS A 152 -13.12 -15.08 -12.55
C LYS A 152 -13.54 -13.96 -13.53
N ILE A 153 -12.59 -13.27 -14.13
CA ILE A 153 -12.79 -12.08 -14.96
C ILE A 153 -12.60 -12.37 -16.46
N LEU A 154 -11.84 -13.43 -16.78
CA LEU A 154 -11.40 -13.78 -18.12
C LEU A 154 -12.23 -14.90 -18.75
#